data_AF-A0A7S3L4Z8-F1
#
_entry.id   AF-A0A7S3L4Z8-F1
#
_cell.length_a   1.000
_cell.length_b   1.000
_cell.length_c   1.000
_cell.angle_alpha   90.00
_cell.angle_beta   90.00
_cell.angle_gamma   90.00
#
_symmetry.space_group_name_H-M   'P 1'
#
loop_
_entity.id
_entity.type
_entity.pdbx_description
1 polymer ?
#
loop_
_entity_poly.entity_id
_entity_poly.type
_entity_poly.pdbx_seq_one_letter_code
_entity_poly.pdbx_strand_id
1 'polypeptide(L)'
;AAPPVGNLRWAPPEPPAPWAPAKLDATHFGPDCWQITDPLMNPTADIDHMSEDCLYLNVFVPAGQAWSRHKQLPVMVWLHGGAFQMGGARRPEYDGRRLAERGTVVVTINYRLGALGFLV
;
A
#
# COMPACT_ATOMS: atom_id res chain seq x y z
N ALA A 1 -6.90 -5.27 3.92
CA ALA A 1 -7.79 -5.54 5.08
C ALA A 1 -9.24 -5.46 4.60
N ALA A 2 -10.24 -5.73 5.44
CA ALA A 2 -11.61 -5.33 5.11
C ALA A 2 -11.64 -3.80 4.86
N PRO A 3 -12.38 -3.31 3.86
CA PRO A 3 -12.48 -1.88 3.60
C PRO A 3 -12.95 -1.12 4.86
N PRO A 4 -12.19 -0.15 5.38
CA PRO A 4 -12.53 0.57 6.61
C PRO A 4 -13.56 1.66 6.32
N VAL A 5 -14.73 1.28 5.81
CA VAL A 5 -15.84 2.18 5.48
C VAL A 5 -17.02 1.96 6.41
N GLY A 6 -17.92 2.95 6.48
CA GLY A 6 -19.13 2.87 7.31
C GLY A 6 -18.79 2.59 8.78
N ASN A 7 -19.30 1.49 9.33
CA ASN A 7 -19.06 1.10 10.73
C ASN A 7 -17.58 0.79 11.03
N LEU A 8 -16.74 0.55 10.02
CA LEU A 8 -15.32 0.28 10.19
C LEU A 8 -14.42 1.54 10.08
N ARG A 9 -14.98 2.71 9.78
CA ARG A 9 -14.24 3.95 9.47
C ARG A 9 -13.18 4.33 10.51
N TRP A 10 -13.49 4.18 11.79
CA TRP A 10 -12.58 4.48 12.91
C TRP A 10 -12.29 3.26 13.80
N ALA A 11 -12.77 2.08 13.41
CA ALA A 11 -12.47 0.83 14.12
C ALA A 11 -11.07 0.32 13.75
N PRO A 12 -10.43 -0.53 14.58
CA PRO A 12 -9.28 -1.32 14.15
C PRO A 12 -9.57 -2.10 12.87
N PRO A 13 -8.55 -2.33 12.00
CA PRO A 13 -8.77 -3.04 10.74
C PRO A 13 -9.16 -4.51 10.99
N GLU A 14 -10.16 -4.98 10.24
CA GLU A 14 -10.56 -6.39 10.25
C GLU A 14 -9.90 -7.16 9.09
N PRO A 15 -9.74 -8.49 9.21
CA PRO A 15 -9.28 -9.33 8.10
C PRO A 15 -10.14 -9.13 6.85
N PRO A 16 -9.56 -9.12 5.64
CA PRO A 16 -10.35 -9.03 4.41
C PRO A 16 -11.24 -10.28 4.27
N ALA A 17 -12.41 -10.11 3.66
CA ALA A 17 -13.22 -11.23 3.25
C ALA A 17 -12.41 -12.13 2.27
N PRO A 18 -12.61 -13.46 2.30
CA PRO A 18 -12.06 -14.33 1.26
C PRO A 18 -12.54 -13.87 -0.12
N TRP A 19 -11.63 -13.82 -1.08
CA TRP A 19 -11.95 -13.37 -2.43
C TRP A 19 -12.53 -14.53 -3.27
N ALA A 20 -13.53 -14.20 -4.11
CA ALA A 20 -14.11 -15.11 -5.10
C ALA A 20 -14.13 -14.41 -6.47
N PRO A 21 -13.54 -15.00 -7.54
CA PRO A 21 -12.84 -16.29 -7.58
C PRO A 21 -11.55 -16.26 -6.74
N ALA A 22 -10.98 -17.42 -6.39
CA ALA A 22 -9.79 -17.56 -5.54
C ALA A 22 -8.50 -16.91 -6.09
N LYS A 23 -8.58 -16.16 -7.19
CA LYS A 23 -7.52 -15.34 -7.77
C LYS A 23 -8.00 -13.90 -7.84
N LEU A 24 -7.34 -13.02 -7.09
CA LEU A 24 -7.51 -11.58 -7.18
C LEU A 24 -6.61 -11.03 -8.31
N ASP A 25 -7.14 -10.11 -9.12
CA ASP A 25 -6.31 -9.33 -10.02
C ASP A 25 -5.54 -8.27 -9.22
N ALA A 26 -4.22 -8.42 -9.17
CA ALA A 26 -3.30 -7.54 -8.47
C ALA A 26 -2.27 -6.91 -9.44
N THR A 27 -2.66 -6.71 -10.70
CA THR A 27 -1.79 -6.12 -11.74
C THR A 27 -1.77 -4.59 -11.72
N HIS A 28 -2.66 -3.97 -10.94
CA HIS A 28 -2.79 -2.53 -10.78
C HIS A 28 -2.64 -2.12 -9.32
N PHE A 29 -2.11 -0.92 -9.09
CA PHE A 29 -2.04 -0.34 -7.76
C PHE A 29 -3.44 0.00 -7.24
N GLY A 30 -3.67 -0.27 -5.95
CA GLY A 30 -4.84 0.24 -5.24
C GLY A 30 -4.75 1.77 -5.01
N PRO A 31 -5.86 2.40 -4.58
CA PRO A 31 -5.89 3.84 -4.32
C PRO A 31 -5.04 4.22 -3.10
N ASP A 32 -4.62 5.48 -3.05
CA ASP A 32 -4.06 6.04 -1.82
C ASP A 32 -5.18 6.26 -0.78
N CYS A 33 -4.81 6.30 0.51
CA CYS A 33 -5.76 6.68 1.54
C CYS A 33 -6.14 8.16 1.43
N TRP A 34 -7.35 8.51 1.86
CA TRP A 34 -7.75 9.90 2.05
C TRP A 34 -6.72 10.67 2.88
N GLN A 35 -6.30 11.81 2.36
CA GLN A 35 -5.19 12.61 2.87
C GLN A 35 -5.36 14.08 2.47
N ILE A 36 -4.50 14.96 2.99
CA ILE A 36 -4.47 16.37 2.60
C ILE A 36 -4.11 16.50 1.12
N THR A 37 -4.87 17.30 0.38
CA THR A 37 -4.71 17.53 -1.07
C THR A 37 -4.33 18.98 -1.41
N ASP A 38 -4.09 19.82 -0.39
CA ASP A 38 -3.58 21.18 -0.59
C ASP A 38 -2.26 21.11 -1.38
N PRO A 39 -2.16 21.73 -2.57
CA PRO A 39 -0.97 21.66 -3.40
C PRO A 39 0.29 22.21 -2.74
N LEU A 40 0.18 23.11 -1.74
CA LEU A 40 1.32 23.63 -0.98
C LEU A 40 1.88 22.59 0.00
N MET A 41 1.04 21.66 0.46
CA MET A 41 1.43 20.62 1.42
C MET A 41 1.68 19.27 0.74
N ASN A 42 0.89 18.91 -0.27
CA ASN A 42 0.95 17.65 -1.00
C ASN A 42 0.82 17.90 -2.51
N PRO A 43 1.86 18.47 -3.15
CA PRO A 43 1.82 18.86 -4.57
C PRO A 43 1.65 17.67 -5.53
N THR A 44 1.87 16.45 -5.03
CA THR A 44 1.76 15.21 -5.80
C THR A 44 0.49 14.44 -5.45
N ALA A 45 -0.46 15.02 -4.72
CA ALA A 45 -1.75 14.38 -4.46
C ALA A 45 -2.48 14.09 -5.78
N ASP A 46 -2.99 12.87 -5.91
CA ASP A 46 -3.77 12.43 -7.07
C ASP A 46 -5.17 12.08 -6.56
N ILE A 47 -6.00 13.12 -6.57
CA ILE A 47 -7.32 13.17 -5.95
C ILE A 47 -8.25 12.13 -6.57
N ASP A 48 -8.07 11.84 -7.86
CA ASP A 48 -8.90 10.88 -8.60
C ASP A 48 -8.62 9.42 -8.20
N HIS A 49 -7.50 9.16 -7.51
CA HIS A 49 -7.09 7.82 -7.06
C HIS A 49 -6.94 7.74 -5.53
N MET A 50 -7.88 8.35 -4.80
CA MET A 50 -7.97 8.30 -3.34
C MET A 50 -9.26 7.62 -2.87
N SER A 51 -9.19 6.85 -1.79
CA SER A 51 -10.33 6.14 -1.22
C SER A 51 -10.18 5.88 0.28
N GLU A 52 -11.29 5.60 0.97
CA GLU A 52 -11.27 4.99 2.32
C GLU A 52 -10.96 3.50 2.23
N ASP A 53 -11.42 2.84 1.16
CA ASP A 53 -10.95 1.51 0.81
C ASP A 53 -9.54 1.60 0.21
N CYS A 54 -8.55 1.78 1.09
CA CYS A 54 -7.16 1.99 0.72
C CYS A 54 -6.19 0.99 1.37
N LEU A 55 -6.69 0.04 2.17
CA LEU A 55 -5.85 -0.89 2.96
C LEU A 55 -5.30 -2.05 2.11
N TYR A 56 -4.47 -1.67 1.14
CA TYR A 56 -3.76 -2.52 0.19
C TYR A 56 -2.24 -2.48 0.42
N LEU A 57 -1.55 -3.46 -0.15
CA LEU A 57 -0.09 -3.52 -0.20
C LEU A 57 0.35 -3.96 -1.60
N ASN A 58 1.59 -3.67 -1.94
CA ASN A 58 2.23 -4.08 -3.19
C ASN A 58 3.41 -4.98 -2.88
N VAL A 59 3.62 -6.02 -3.69
CA VAL A 59 4.72 -6.97 -3.51
C VAL A 59 5.56 -7.01 -4.79
N PHE A 60 6.84 -6.69 -4.66
CA PHE A 60 7.82 -6.76 -5.74
C PHE A 60 8.76 -7.94 -5.47
N VAL A 61 8.85 -8.84 -6.44
CA VAL A 61 9.70 -10.04 -6.37
C VAL A 61 10.64 -10.09 -7.58
N PRO A 62 11.86 -10.65 -7.45
CA PRO A 62 12.73 -10.84 -8.59
C PRO A 62 12.09 -11.78 -9.62
N ALA A 63 12.29 -11.48 -10.91
CA ALA A 63 11.84 -12.33 -12.00
C ALA A 63 12.83 -13.48 -12.28
N GLY A 64 12.30 -14.61 -12.79
CA GLY A 64 13.11 -15.68 -13.38
C GLY A 64 14.03 -16.41 -12.41
N GLN A 65 15.26 -16.73 -12.86
CA GLN A 65 16.17 -17.61 -12.11
C GLN A 65 16.55 -17.09 -10.72
N ALA A 66 16.52 -15.78 -10.51
CA ALA A 66 16.84 -15.15 -9.22
C ALA A 66 15.86 -15.56 -8.11
N TRP A 67 14.58 -15.80 -8.44
CA TRP A 67 13.60 -16.38 -7.52
C TRP A 67 13.93 -17.83 -7.17
N SER A 68 14.37 -18.63 -8.15
CA SER A 68 14.67 -20.06 -7.97
C SER A 68 16.04 -20.36 -7.36
N ARG A 69 17.01 -19.43 -7.38
CA ARG A 69 18.35 -19.63 -6.77
C ARG A 69 18.36 -19.50 -5.25
N HIS A 70 17.46 -18.69 -4.70
CA HIS A 70 17.35 -18.46 -3.27
C HIS A 70 15.98 -18.95 -2.81
N LYS A 71 15.93 -20.11 -2.15
CA LYS A 71 14.66 -20.68 -1.62
C LYS A 71 13.95 -19.73 -0.65
N GLN A 72 14.69 -18.79 -0.06
CA GLN A 72 14.18 -17.74 0.83
C GLN A 72 14.95 -16.45 0.55
N LEU A 73 14.22 -15.36 0.35
CA LEU A 73 14.77 -14.01 0.17
C LEU A 73 14.44 -13.17 1.41
N PRO A 74 15.30 -12.20 1.79
CA PRO A 74 14.94 -11.22 2.81
C PRO A 74 13.71 -10.42 2.34
N VAL A 75 12.83 -10.07 3.28
CA VAL A 75 11.64 -9.26 3.04
C VAL A 75 11.85 -7.88 3.65
N MET A 76 11.77 -6.85 2.83
CA MET A 76 11.80 -5.45 3.25
C MET A 76 10.38 -4.88 3.18
N VAL A 77 9.83 -4.48 4.32
CA VAL A 77 8.53 -3.81 4.39
C VAL A 77 8.73 -2.31 4.54
N TRP A 78 8.23 -1.54 3.58
CA TRP A 78 8.35 -0.10 3.52
C TRP A 78 7.06 0.58 3.98
N LEU A 79 7.20 1.36 5.06
CA LEU A 79 6.16 2.23 5.59
C LEU A 79 6.47 3.65 5.12
N HIS A 80 5.61 4.22 4.27
CA HIS A 80 5.83 5.57 3.76
C HIS A 80 5.74 6.61 4.90
N GLY A 81 6.49 7.71 4.74
CA GLY A 81 6.39 8.88 5.62
C GLY A 81 5.17 9.74 5.32
N GLY A 82 5.25 11.03 5.67
CA GLY A 82 4.17 12.01 5.45
C GLY A 82 3.38 12.38 6.70
N ALA A 83 4.02 12.31 7.86
CA ALA A 83 3.53 12.82 9.15
C ALA A 83 2.15 12.28 9.56
N PHE A 84 1.79 11.06 9.15
CA PHE A 84 0.47 10.47 9.34
C PHE A 84 -0.68 11.21 8.65
N GLN A 85 -0.40 12.18 7.79
CA GLN A 85 -1.39 13.04 7.12
C GLN A 85 -1.45 12.82 5.60
N MET A 86 -0.36 12.34 4.99
CA MET A 86 -0.21 12.15 3.55
C MET A 86 0.78 11.03 3.20
N GLY A 87 0.85 10.64 1.94
CA GLY A 87 1.72 9.59 1.41
C GLY A 87 0.94 8.47 0.71
N GLY A 88 1.62 7.38 0.34
CA GLY A 88 0.97 6.25 -0.31
C GLY A 88 1.96 5.19 -0.81
N ALA A 89 1.49 3.95 -0.94
CA ALA A 89 2.32 2.79 -1.29
C ALA A 89 2.66 2.71 -2.79
N ARG A 90 1.89 3.39 -3.65
CA ARG A 90 2.04 3.37 -5.12
C ARG A 90 2.95 4.48 -5.67
N ARG A 91 3.52 5.30 -4.79
CA ARG A 91 4.31 6.47 -5.19
C ARG A 91 5.53 6.02 -6.01
N PRO A 92 5.86 6.70 -7.12
CA PRO A 92 6.97 6.28 -8.01
C PRO A 92 8.32 6.13 -7.28
N GLU A 93 8.57 6.93 -6.26
CA GLU A 93 9.76 6.86 -5.41
C GLU A 93 9.87 5.57 -4.59
N TYR A 94 8.78 4.80 -4.43
CA TYR A 94 8.75 3.54 -3.69
C TYR A 94 8.65 2.31 -4.60
N ASP A 95 8.90 2.48 -5.90
CA ASP A 95 8.95 1.36 -6.85
C ASP A 95 10.05 0.35 -6.46
N GLY A 96 9.61 -0.80 -5.96
CA GLY A 96 10.48 -1.83 -5.41
C GLY A 96 11.22 -2.67 -6.45
N ARG A 97 10.95 -2.52 -7.75
CA ARG A 97 11.47 -3.43 -8.80
C ARG A 97 13.00 -3.54 -8.80
N ARG A 98 13.71 -2.41 -8.74
CA ARG A 98 15.19 -2.39 -8.76
C ARG A 98 15.83 -3.01 -7.52
N LEU A 99 15.17 -2.90 -6.37
CA LEU A 99 15.61 -3.57 -5.15
C LEU A 99 15.29 -5.07 -5.21
N ALA A 100 14.15 -5.42 -5.80
CA ALA A 100 13.76 -6.81 -5.95
C ALA A 100 14.74 -7.61 -6.82
N GLU A 101 15.20 -7.01 -7.93
CA GLU A 101 16.24 -7.57 -8.80
C GLU A 101 17.58 -7.85 -8.09
N ARG A 102 17.83 -7.21 -6.94
CA ARG A 102 19.02 -7.42 -6.11
C ARG A 102 18.85 -8.53 -5.06
N GLY A 103 17.77 -9.31 -5.15
CA GLY A 103 17.53 -10.46 -4.27
C GLY A 103 16.84 -10.10 -2.96
N THR A 104 15.83 -9.24 -3.01
CA THR A 104 14.99 -8.89 -1.85
C THR A 104 13.52 -8.93 -2.27
N VAL A 105 12.61 -9.33 -1.39
CA VAL A 105 11.18 -9.10 -1.60
C VAL A 105 10.85 -7.73 -1.01
N VAL A 106 10.33 -6.82 -1.82
CA VAL A 106 9.94 -5.48 -1.35
C VAL A 106 8.43 -5.43 -1.21
N VAL A 107 7.96 -4.99 -0.05
CA VAL A 107 6.55 -4.79 0.24
C VAL A 107 6.33 -3.32 0.57
N THR A 108 5.46 -2.62 -0.18
CA THR A 108 5.01 -1.27 0.19
C THR A 108 3.58 -1.35 0.69
N ILE A 109 3.24 -0.62 1.75
CA ILE A 109 1.91 -0.71 2.38
C ILE A 109 1.24 0.65 2.48
N ASN A 110 -0.08 0.65 2.35
CA ASN A 110 -0.91 1.76 2.79
C ASN A 110 -1.34 1.56 4.25
N TYR A 111 -1.52 2.66 4.96
CA TYR A 111 -2.18 2.72 6.26
C TYR A 111 -3.08 3.97 6.28
N ARG A 112 -4.18 3.94 7.05
CA ARG A 112 -5.11 5.09 7.14
C ARG A 112 -4.37 6.34 7.64
N LEU A 113 -4.77 7.50 7.16
CA LEU A 113 -4.13 8.79 7.42
C LEU A 113 -5.13 9.78 8.05
N GLY A 114 -4.60 10.86 8.61
CA GLY A 114 -5.36 11.94 9.23
C GLY A 114 -6.34 11.45 10.29
N ALA A 115 -7.48 12.12 10.37
CA ALA A 115 -8.54 11.76 11.31
C ALA A 115 -9.14 10.35 11.05
N LEU A 116 -8.99 9.78 9.85
CA LEU A 116 -9.48 8.44 9.57
C LEU A 116 -8.56 7.36 10.15
N GLY A 117 -7.27 7.66 10.35
CA GLY A 117 -6.30 6.73 10.92
C GLY A 117 -6.01 6.94 12.40
N PHE A 118 -6.16 8.17 12.90
CA PHE A 118 -5.59 8.59 14.18
C PHE A 118 -6.53 9.49 15.01
N LEU A 119 -7.85 9.30 14.90
CA LEU A 119 -8.81 9.96 15.78
C LEU A 119 -8.62 9.46 17.23
N VAL A 120 -8.54 10.39 18.17
CA VAL A 120 -8.52 10.15 19.62
C VAL A 120 -9.85 10.54 20.26
#